data_AF-A0A9N9TDK9-F1
#
_entry.id   AF-A0A9N9TDK9-F1
#
_cell.length_a   1.000
_cell.length_b   1.000
_cell.length_c   1.000
_cell.angle_alpha   90.00
_cell.angle_beta   90.00
_cell.angle_gamma   90.00
#
_symmetry.space_group_name_H-M   'P 1'
#
loop_
_entity.id
_entity.type
_entity.pdbx_description
1 polymer ?
#
loop_
_entity_poly.entity_id
_entity_poly.type
_entity_poly.pdbx_seq_one_letter_code
_entity_poly.pdbx_strand_id
1 'polypeptide(L)'
;MEDDFGNAFSSNEEITSEPVNMFVTDESNESNAGGEYELADLEIGGEEAEEFDGEFQEEAKMNLVLPEDQLVAEKPTMEDYIQYELAGNLERQISGDFQRLTYPLKPLKMEVYHEESVTSVRTPSITTMVTKRSAPAPTADADGSVDQYRKSLIARCTELQRQRLACQIRNRLLQSQIANYYKRRKMEYCLIEYGNMDELKITYKNKLNELAAYNRKSGAQQANLNKELELLRSIHRSKENFVNKTMNELHELVTKVGHGLIYAKTGKVLTDKLIETYIHRRTIQTADLFHLRFQYISLKEQIIEKEEMLRNVSFITENLSLQKYDVLQELNKNYKSKKEELNVLLTLEKESLNEKQLIVANMREKLSNLNDDLIYLVDSHDLSTRQLVKSRKEVNTIKLDRNKYRSMIQNLKIESGLMMCPDLLSDMEISIEEQQRLKSTLTTLVTEYKKAVRQTKNVRKVMETMIQQRKQRLHENILHRTKIPRTPSLNVTVKKI
;
A
#
# COMPACT_ATOMS: atom_id res chain seq x y z
N MET A 1 -6.43 -35.11 -52.06
CA MET A 1 -7.50 -34.75 -51.11
C MET A 1 -6.84 -34.00 -49.96
N GLU A 2 -6.15 -32.89 -50.24
CA GLU A 2 -6.66 -31.64 -50.84
C GLU A 2 -7.61 -30.91 -49.87
N ASP A 3 -7.47 -29.61 -49.59
CA ASP A 3 -6.42 -28.67 -50.01
C ASP A 3 -6.30 -27.50 -49.01
N ASP A 4 -5.23 -26.74 -49.18
CA ASP A 4 -4.98 -25.40 -48.63
C ASP A 4 -6.19 -24.45 -48.64
N PHE A 5 -6.21 -23.50 -47.69
CA PHE A 5 -6.19 -22.07 -48.01
C PHE A 5 -5.82 -21.24 -46.77
N GLY A 6 -4.96 -20.23 -46.94
CA GLY A 6 -4.56 -19.30 -45.88
C GLY A 6 -4.66 -17.83 -46.31
N ASN A 7 -4.65 -16.93 -45.32
CA ASN A 7 -4.19 -15.53 -45.32
C ASN A 7 -4.51 -14.97 -43.92
N ALA A 8 -3.62 -14.33 -43.14
CA ALA A 8 -2.63 -13.28 -43.41
C ALA A 8 -3.24 -11.87 -43.56
N PHE A 9 -3.27 -11.12 -42.44
CA PHE A 9 -3.21 -9.65 -42.27
C PHE A 9 -3.15 -9.43 -40.74
N SER A 10 -2.07 -8.98 -40.10
CA SER A 10 -1.31 -7.73 -40.25
C SER A 10 -2.14 -6.48 -39.92
N SER A 11 -1.99 -5.99 -38.69
CA SER A 11 -2.20 -4.60 -38.28
C SER A 11 -1.26 -4.31 -37.11
N ASN A 12 -0.36 -3.32 -37.29
CA ASN A 12 0.36 -2.69 -36.18
C ASN A 12 -0.58 -1.66 -35.57
N GLU A 13 -0.66 -1.58 -34.24
CA GLU A 13 -1.19 -0.40 -33.55
C GLU A 13 -0.07 0.28 -32.77
N GLU A 14 0.30 1.47 -33.23
CA GLU A 14 1.15 2.40 -32.50
C GLU A 14 0.35 3.02 -31.35
N ILE A 15 0.72 2.76 -30.09
CA ILE A 15 0.17 3.49 -28.95
C ILE A 15 1.10 4.66 -28.64
N THR A 16 0.73 5.83 -29.16
CA THR A 16 1.26 7.12 -28.71
C THR A 16 0.09 7.99 -28.25
N SER A 17 0.10 8.39 -26.98
CA SER A 17 -0.71 9.50 -26.47
C SER A 17 -0.18 9.96 -25.11
N GLU A 18 -0.11 11.27 -24.94
CA GLU A 18 0.53 11.99 -23.84
C GLU A 18 -0.35 12.04 -22.56
N PRO A 19 0.22 12.33 -21.38
CA PRO A 19 -0.57 12.51 -20.15
C PRO A 19 -1.36 13.82 -20.17
N VAL A 20 -2.65 13.73 -19.85
CA VAL A 20 -3.53 14.90 -19.68
C VAL A 20 -3.18 15.63 -18.38
N ASN A 21 -2.57 16.81 -18.52
CA ASN A 21 -2.57 17.83 -17.49
C ASN A 21 -3.95 18.51 -17.47
N MET A 22 -4.69 18.40 -16.36
CA MET A 22 -5.75 19.37 -16.03
C MET A 22 -5.49 19.99 -14.67
N PHE A 23 -4.92 21.19 -14.71
CA PHE A 23 -5.18 22.21 -13.70
C PHE A 23 -6.66 22.60 -13.79
N VAL A 24 -7.39 22.52 -12.67
CA VAL A 24 -8.54 23.40 -12.41
C VAL A 24 -8.34 23.97 -11.02
N THR A 25 -7.92 25.23 -10.97
CA THR A 25 -8.07 26.09 -9.80
C THR A 25 -9.46 26.70 -9.84
N ASP A 26 -10.21 26.64 -8.74
CA ASP A 26 -11.28 27.60 -8.47
C ASP A 26 -11.22 28.03 -7.00
N GLU A 27 -11.01 29.33 -6.80
CA GLU A 27 -11.14 30.02 -5.52
C GLU A 27 -12.54 30.65 -5.43
N SER A 28 -13.31 30.35 -4.39
CA SER A 28 -14.28 31.26 -3.74
C SER A 28 -14.93 30.56 -2.55
N ASN A 29 -14.72 31.05 -1.32
CA ASN A 29 -15.63 31.95 -0.60
C ASN A 29 -17.05 31.38 -0.38
N GLU A 30 -17.39 31.01 0.87
CA GLU A 30 -18.29 31.80 1.73
C GLU A 30 -18.51 31.16 3.13
N SER A 31 -18.79 32.01 4.15
CA SER A 31 -19.29 31.69 5.51
C SER A 31 -18.54 30.62 6.32
N ASN A 32 -17.84 30.90 7.42
CA ASN A 32 -18.14 31.78 8.56
C ASN A 32 -19.52 31.51 9.21
N ALA A 33 -19.60 30.39 9.95
CA ALA A 33 -20.63 30.13 10.95
C ALA A 33 -19.95 29.65 12.24
N GLY A 34 -19.74 30.58 13.18
CA GLY A 34 -19.28 30.24 14.53
C GLY A 34 -20.41 29.55 15.30
N GLY A 35 -20.19 28.29 15.66
CA GLY A 35 -21.02 27.56 16.61
C GLY A 35 -20.21 27.28 17.87
N GLU A 36 -20.40 28.12 18.89
CA GLU A 36 -19.95 27.79 20.25
C GLU A 36 -20.80 26.61 20.75
N TYR A 37 -20.17 25.46 20.93
CA TYR A 37 -20.74 24.35 21.67
C TYR A 37 -20.04 24.27 23.02
N GLU A 38 -20.74 24.70 24.07
CA GLU A 38 -20.33 24.45 25.45
C GLU A 38 -20.22 22.93 25.66
N LEU A 39 -19.00 22.42 25.88
CA LEU A 39 -18.82 21.07 26.39
C LEU A 39 -19.31 21.05 27.83
N ALA A 40 -20.40 20.33 28.08
CA ALA A 40 -20.80 19.97 29.43
C ALA A 40 -19.83 18.92 29.98
N ASP A 41 -19.28 19.18 31.16
CA ASP A 41 -18.44 18.23 31.89
C ASP A 41 -19.21 16.94 32.17
N LEU A 42 -18.70 15.82 31.64
CA LEU A 42 -19.18 14.47 31.93
C LEU A 42 -18.08 13.74 32.70
N GLU A 43 -18.08 13.95 34.02
CA GLU A 43 -17.27 13.17 34.95
C GLU A 43 -17.67 11.70 34.86
N ILE A 44 -16.83 10.89 34.21
CA ILE A 44 -16.87 9.44 34.28
C ILE A 44 -15.62 9.00 35.03
N GLY A 45 -15.81 8.46 36.24
CA GLY A 45 -14.75 7.72 36.94
C GLY A 45 -14.31 6.54 36.07
N GLY A 46 -13.04 6.16 36.02
CA GLY A 46 -12.09 6.26 37.12
C GLY A 46 -11.85 4.86 37.64
N GLU A 47 -11.13 4.05 36.85
CA GLU A 47 -10.60 2.75 37.24
C GLU A 47 -9.33 2.46 36.41
N GLU A 48 -8.32 1.96 37.11
CA GLU A 48 -7.15 1.21 36.60
C GLU A 48 -6.19 1.91 35.62
N ALA A 49 -5.27 2.68 36.21
CA ALA A 49 -3.96 2.92 35.60
C ALA A 49 -3.04 1.71 35.87
N GLU A 50 -2.77 0.89 34.84
CA GLU A 50 -1.60 0.02 34.84
C GLU A 50 -0.35 0.83 34.44
N GLU A 51 0.69 0.76 35.26
CA GLU A 51 2.00 1.35 34.98
C GLU A 51 2.66 0.62 33.81
N PHE A 52 2.64 1.23 32.61
CA PHE A 52 3.46 0.79 31.48
C PHE A 52 4.76 1.59 31.45
N ASP A 53 5.78 1.07 32.12
CA ASP A 53 7.11 1.68 32.19
C ASP A 53 7.71 1.87 30.79
N GLY A 54 8.16 3.11 30.53
CA GLY A 54 8.69 3.51 29.24
C GLY A 54 10.22 3.38 29.15
N GLU A 55 10.70 2.45 28.33
CA GLU A 55 12.07 2.48 27.77
C GLU A 55 12.03 2.44 26.23
N PHE A 56 11.48 3.47 25.59
CA PHE A 56 11.50 3.54 24.12
C PHE A 56 11.51 4.96 23.52
N GLN A 57 12.40 5.85 24.00
CA GLN A 57 12.64 7.12 23.30
C GLN A 57 13.98 7.84 23.62
N GLU A 58 15.15 7.25 23.34
CA GLU A 58 16.41 8.03 23.37
C GLU A 58 17.55 7.62 22.38
N GLU A 59 17.23 7.13 21.18
CA GLU A 59 18.25 6.84 20.12
C GLU A 59 18.20 7.76 18.89
N ALA A 60 17.59 8.94 18.99
CA ALA A 60 17.36 9.84 17.83
C ALA A 60 18.20 11.15 17.84
N LYS A 61 19.33 11.21 18.55
CA LYS A 61 20.26 12.36 18.54
C LYS A 61 21.76 11.98 18.58
N MET A 62 22.17 10.99 17.77
CA MET A 62 23.60 10.86 17.44
C MET A 62 24.01 11.98 16.48
N ASN A 63 24.61 13.02 17.05
CA ASN A 63 25.09 14.19 16.33
C ASN A 63 26.10 13.80 15.23
N LEU A 64 25.81 14.20 13.99
CA LEU A 64 26.74 14.15 12.87
C LEU A 64 27.78 15.29 13.01
N VAL A 65 28.68 15.19 13.97
CA VAL A 65 29.89 16.02 14.03
C VAL A 65 31.02 15.27 13.35
N LEU A 66 31.26 15.59 12.09
CA LEU A 66 32.53 15.30 11.45
C LEU A 66 33.61 16.16 12.14
N PRO A 67 34.71 15.56 12.64
CA PRO A 67 35.85 16.34 13.08
C PRO A 67 36.59 16.88 11.86
N GLU A 68 36.25 18.10 11.44
CA GLU A 68 37.15 18.91 10.63
C GLU A 68 38.38 19.31 11.47
N ASP A 69 39.52 19.39 10.80
CA ASP A 69 40.80 19.93 11.28
C ASP A 69 41.47 19.31 12.52
N GLN A 70 42.19 18.21 12.29
CA GLN A 70 43.52 18.03 12.89
C GLN A 70 44.44 17.07 12.08
N LEU A 71 44.73 17.43 10.83
CA LEU A 71 45.80 16.81 10.02
C LEU A 71 47.07 17.69 10.00
N VAL A 72 47.72 17.85 11.16
CA VAL A 72 49.14 18.21 11.17
C VAL A 72 49.94 16.94 10.91
N ALA A 73 50.20 16.67 9.63
CA ALA A 73 51.05 15.56 9.22
C ALA A 73 52.52 15.89 9.52
N GLU A 74 52.97 15.70 10.76
CA GLU A 74 54.37 15.51 11.04
C GLU A 74 54.84 14.26 10.30
N LYS A 75 55.73 14.44 9.33
CA LYS A 75 56.32 13.33 8.58
C LYS A 75 57.25 12.58 9.54
N PRO A 76 57.04 11.27 9.79
CA PRO A 76 57.95 10.52 10.64
C PRO A 76 59.35 10.57 10.04
N THR A 77 60.31 10.95 10.87
CA THR A 77 61.72 11.01 10.49
C THR A 77 62.27 9.59 10.35
N MET A 78 63.27 9.43 9.49
CA MET A 78 63.85 8.11 9.17
C MET A 78 64.44 7.38 10.40
N GLU A 79 64.68 8.13 11.48
CA GLU A 79 65.23 7.65 12.76
C GLU A 79 64.19 6.91 13.61
N ASP A 80 62.89 7.22 13.47
CA ASP A 80 61.79 6.58 14.22
C ASP A 80 61.56 5.13 13.75
N TYR A 81 61.74 4.87 12.46
CA TYR A 81 61.66 3.52 11.88
C TYR A 81 62.77 2.60 12.39
N ILE A 82 63.96 3.14 12.68
CA ILE A 82 65.11 2.34 13.16
C ILE A 82 64.91 1.91 14.62
N GLN A 83 64.22 2.70 15.44
CA GLN A 83 63.97 2.34 16.85
C GLN A 83 62.90 1.25 16.99
N TYR A 84 61.88 1.23 16.13
CA TYR A 84 60.84 0.20 16.17
C TYR A 84 61.33 -1.20 15.77
N GLU A 85 62.26 -1.33 14.82
CA GLU A 85 62.80 -2.64 14.40
C GLU A 85 63.76 -3.28 15.43
N LEU A 86 64.45 -2.47 16.26
CA LEU A 86 65.27 -3.00 17.35
C LEU A 86 64.45 -3.43 18.59
N ALA A 87 63.32 -2.78 18.87
CA ALA A 87 62.47 -3.11 20.02
C ALA A 87 61.55 -4.33 19.78
N GLY A 88 61.14 -4.60 18.54
CA GLY A 88 60.15 -5.63 18.21
C GLY A 88 60.65 -7.08 18.20
N ASN A 89 61.96 -7.33 18.26
CA ASN A 89 62.57 -8.65 17.98
C ASN A 89 62.88 -9.52 19.21
N LEU A 90 62.45 -9.13 20.42
CA LEU A 90 62.81 -9.85 21.65
C LEU A 90 61.63 -10.37 22.50
N GLU A 91 60.40 -10.43 21.98
CA GLU A 91 59.33 -11.18 22.69
C GLU A 91 58.16 -11.57 21.76
N ARG A 92 58.22 -12.79 21.20
CA ARG A 92 57.05 -13.58 20.75
C ARG A 92 57.44 -15.03 20.47
N GLN A 93 57.67 -15.79 21.54
CA GLN A 93 57.47 -17.24 21.48
C GLN A 93 55.98 -17.51 21.29
N ILE A 94 55.55 -17.73 20.05
CA ILE A 94 54.24 -18.33 19.78
C ILE A 94 54.47 -19.75 19.26
N SER A 95 54.40 -20.68 20.21
CA SER A 95 54.05 -22.08 19.92
C SER A 95 52.66 -22.10 19.27
N GLY A 96 52.51 -22.80 18.15
CA GLY A 96 51.25 -22.88 17.43
C GLY A 96 51.40 -23.67 16.14
N ASP A 97 50.91 -24.92 16.15
CA ASP A 97 50.98 -25.86 15.03
C ASP A 97 50.08 -25.42 13.85
N PHE A 98 50.56 -24.48 13.04
CA PHE A 98 50.06 -24.33 11.68
C PHE A 98 50.62 -25.45 10.80
N GLN A 99 49.86 -26.53 10.75
CA GLN A 99 50.06 -27.60 9.77
C GLN A 99 50.18 -27.00 8.38
N ARG A 100 51.34 -27.19 7.75
CA ARG A 100 51.60 -26.75 6.39
C ARG A 100 50.71 -27.51 5.40
N LEU A 101 49.54 -26.97 5.10
CA LEU A 101 48.85 -27.22 3.83
C LEU A 101 49.60 -26.53 2.68
N THR A 102 50.88 -26.89 2.53
CA THR A 102 51.57 -26.74 1.26
C THR A 102 50.95 -27.73 0.29
N TYR A 103 49.85 -27.34 -0.35
CA TYR A 103 49.56 -27.86 -1.67
C TYR A 103 50.80 -27.58 -2.52
N PRO A 104 51.50 -28.60 -3.04
CA PRO A 104 52.48 -28.34 -4.06
C PRO A 104 51.69 -27.79 -5.24
N LEU A 105 51.83 -26.49 -5.51
CA LEU A 105 51.54 -25.92 -6.81
C LEU A 105 52.42 -26.69 -7.80
N LYS A 106 51.87 -27.78 -8.35
CA LYS A 106 52.41 -28.39 -9.56
C LYS A 106 52.59 -27.21 -10.51
N PRO A 107 53.81 -26.95 -11.02
CA PRO A 107 53.97 -25.91 -12.00
C PRO A 107 52.97 -26.22 -13.10
N LEU A 108 52.11 -25.25 -13.42
CA LEU A 108 51.35 -25.34 -14.65
C LEU A 108 52.40 -25.53 -15.73
N LYS A 109 52.41 -26.74 -16.31
CA LYS A 109 53.07 -26.96 -17.58
C LYS A 109 52.33 -26.03 -18.52
N MET A 110 52.90 -24.86 -18.76
CA MET A 110 52.76 -24.27 -20.08
C MET A 110 53.28 -25.35 -21.01
N GLU A 111 52.33 -26.06 -21.62
CA GLU A 111 52.58 -26.70 -22.89
C GLU A 111 52.95 -25.56 -23.82
N VAL A 112 54.24 -25.28 -23.87
CA VAL A 112 54.88 -24.65 -25.01
C VAL A 112 54.51 -25.59 -26.15
N TYR A 113 53.42 -25.25 -26.85
CA TYR A 113 53.13 -25.82 -28.14
C TYR A 113 54.34 -25.45 -29.00
N HIS A 114 55.27 -26.39 -29.10
CA HIS A 114 56.08 -26.47 -30.28
C HIS A 114 55.09 -26.53 -31.43
N GLU A 115 55.05 -25.44 -32.20
CA GLU A 115 54.55 -25.48 -33.56
C GLU A 115 55.42 -26.49 -34.28
N GLU A 116 55.02 -27.76 -34.23
CA GLU A 116 55.45 -28.75 -35.20
C GLU A 116 55.11 -28.14 -36.55
N SER A 117 56.15 -27.68 -37.24
CA SER A 117 56.04 -27.03 -38.52
C SER A 117 55.17 -27.91 -39.42
N VAL A 118 53.95 -27.44 -39.72
CA VAL A 118 53.01 -28.17 -40.55
C VAL A 118 53.64 -28.30 -41.92
N THR A 119 54.29 -29.44 -42.15
CA THR A 119 54.83 -29.82 -43.44
C THR A 119 53.70 -29.66 -44.44
N SER A 120 53.94 -28.84 -45.47
CA SER A 120 52.88 -28.35 -46.34
C SER A 120 52.10 -29.51 -46.95
N VAL A 121 50.93 -29.82 -46.39
CA VAL A 121 50.00 -30.75 -47.01
C VAL A 121 49.52 -30.06 -48.27
N ARG A 122 50.13 -30.46 -49.39
CA ARG A 122 49.69 -30.07 -50.73
C ARG A 122 48.19 -30.22 -50.80
N THR A 123 47.47 -29.10 -50.87
CA THR A 123 46.14 -29.07 -51.45
C THR A 123 46.27 -29.67 -52.85
N PRO A 124 45.63 -30.80 -53.18
CA PRO A 124 45.48 -31.15 -54.58
C PRO A 124 44.68 -30.02 -55.22
N SER A 125 45.30 -29.27 -56.12
CA SER A 125 44.62 -28.26 -56.92
C SER A 125 43.35 -28.88 -57.50
N ILE A 126 42.26 -28.12 -57.50
CA ILE A 126 41.03 -28.49 -58.21
C ILE A 126 41.34 -28.39 -59.70
N THR A 127 42.02 -29.42 -60.20
CA THR A 127 42.33 -29.59 -61.60
C THR A 127 41.04 -29.99 -62.28
N THR A 128 40.56 -29.09 -63.13
CA THR A 128 39.46 -29.28 -64.07
C THR A 128 39.36 -30.73 -64.56
N MET A 129 38.34 -31.46 -64.09
CA MET A 129 37.94 -32.74 -64.70
C MET A 129 37.27 -32.45 -66.04
N VAL A 130 38.12 -32.11 -67.01
CA VAL A 130 37.78 -31.92 -68.41
C VAL A 130 37.13 -33.20 -68.94
N THR A 131 36.01 -33.02 -69.61
CA THR A 131 35.35 -34.00 -70.46
C THR A 131 36.34 -34.74 -71.36
N LYS A 132 36.64 -36.02 -71.03
CA LYS A 132 37.17 -36.98 -72.00
C LYS A 132 36.17 -38.11 -72.23
N ARG A 133 35.77 -38.21 -73.51
CA ARG A 133 34.81 -39.15 -74.07
C ARG A 133 35.35 -40.58 -74.10
N SER A 134 34.42 -41.51 -74.34
CA SER A 134 34.61 -42.82 -74.97
C SER A 134 35.67 -43.76 -74.37
N ALA A 135 35.21 -44.69 -73.53
CA ALA A 135 35.70 -46.06 -73.64
C ALA A 135 35.13 -46.67 -74.94
N PRO A 136 35.92 -47.41 -75.74
CA PRO A 136 35.40 -48.09 -76.92
C PRO A 136 34.51 -49.27 -76.53
N ALA A 137 33.45 -49.51 -77.29
CA ALA A 137 32.64 -50.72 -77.17
C ALA A 137 33.49 -51.94 -77.61
N PRO A 138 33.47 -53.06 -76.87
CA PRO A 138 34.13 -54.28 -77.32
C PRO A 138 33.37 -54.88 -78.50
N THR A 139 34.06 -55.11 -79.61
CA THR A 139 33.55 -55.93 -80.71
C THR A 139 33.33 -57.37 -80.24
N ALA A 140 32.28 -58.01 -80.75
CA ALA A 140 31.99 -59.40 -80.48
C ALA A 140 33.14 -60.31 -80.94
N ASP A 141 33.59 -61.19 -80.04
CA ASP A 141 34.20 -62.52 -80.29
C ASP A 141 34.88 -63.01 -78.99
N ALA A 142 34.07 -63.33 -77.97
CA ALA A 142 34.36 -64.22 -76.83
C ALA A 142 33.32 -64.01 -75.72
N ASP A 143 32.36 -64.93 -75.55
CA ASP A 143 31.34 -64.86 -74.50
C ASP A 143 31.91 -64.90 -73.06
N GLY A 144 33.19 -65.25 -72.88
CA GLY A 144 33.90 -65.14 -71.61
C GLY A 144 34.46 -63.75 -71.27
N SER A 145 34.65 -62.86 -72.25
CA SER A 145 35.36 -61.58 -72.08
C SER A 145 34.46 -60.47 -71.55
N VAL A 146 33.27 -60.31 -72.14
CA VAL A 146 32.26 -59.32 -71.71
C VAL A 146 31.85 -59.55 -70.27
N ASP A 147 31.79 -60.81 -69.85
CA ASP A 147 31.38 -61.22 -68.51
C ASP A 147 32.46 -60.93 -67.45
N GLN A 148 33.75 -61.02 -67.80
CA GLN A 148 34.85 -60.55 -66.95
C GLN A 148 34.84 -59.02 -66.82
N TYR A 149 34.61 -58.29 -67.92
CA TYR A 149 34.48 -56.83 -67.86
C TYR A 149 33.29 -56.39 -66.99
N ARG A 150 32.12 -57.03 -67.16
CA ARG A 150 30.92 -56.82 -66.33
C ARG A 150 31.18 -57.12 -64.85
N LYS A 151 31.86 -58.23 -64.52
CA LYS A 151 32.26 -58.57 -63.14
C LYS A 151 33.22 -57.53 -62.56
N SER A 152 34.18 -57.02 -63.34
CA SER A 152 35.10 -55.96 -62.89
C SER A 152 34.41 -54.61 -62.65
N LEU A 153 33.42 -54.24 -63.48
CA LEU A 153 32.58 -53.06 -63.27
C LEU A 153 31.71 -53.19 -62.02
N ILE A 154 31.08 -54.35 -61.79
CA ILE A 154 30.28 -54.61 -60.58
C ILE A 154 31.17 -54.58 -59.33
N ALA A 155 32.37 -55.16 -59.39
CA ALA A 155 33.36 -55.08 -58.31
C ALA A 155 33.77 -53.62 -58.03
N ARG A 156 34.01 -52.81 -59.06
CA ARG A 156 34.33 -51.38 -58.91
C ARG A 156 33.15 -50.57 -58.34
N CYS A 157 31.92 -50.85 -58.75
CA CYS A 157 30.72 -50.19 -58.22
C CYS A 157 30.48 -50.53 -56.75
N THR A 158 30.63 -51.81 -56.36
CA THR A 158 30.49 -52.23 -54.96
C THR A 158 31.60 -51.68 -54.07
N GLU A 159 32.82 -51.57 -54.57
CA GLU A 159 33.93 -50.94 -53.85
C GLU A 159 33.73 -49.42 -53.69
N LEU A 160 33.28 -48.71 -54.73
CA LEU A 160 32.91 -47.29 -54.60
C LEU A 160 31.73 -47.06 -53.65
N GLN A 161 30.78 -48.00 -53.58
CA GLN A 161 29.71 -47.98 -52.57
C GLN A 161 30.25 -48.16 -51.14
N ARG A 162 31.18 -49.10 -50.91
CA ARG A 162 31.86 -49.25 -49.61
C ARG A 162 32.62 -48.00 -49.21
N GLN A 163 33.37 -47.39 -50.13
CA GLN A 163 34.11 -46.15 -49.88
C GLN A 163 33.16 -44.98 -49.56
N ARG A 164 32.04 -44.85 -50.29
CA ARG A 164 30.99 -43.88 -49.98
C ARG A 164 30.41 -44.09 -48.57
N LEU A 165 30.10 -45.33 -48.20
CA LEU A 165 29.59 -45.67 -46.87
C LEU A 165 30.62 -45.38 -45.77
N ALA A 166 31.88 -45.75 -45.96
CA ALA A 166 32.97 -45.46 -45.01
C ALA A 166 33.15 -43.95 -44.80
N CYS A 167 33.13 -43.16 -45.88
CA CYS A 167 33.16 -41.69 -45.81
C CYS A 167 31.92 -41.11 -45.11
N GLN A 168 30.72 -41.66 -45.35
CA GLN A 168 29.49 -41.23 -44.66
C GLN A 168 29.52 -41.54 -43.16
N ILE A 169 30.00 -42.72 -42.77
CA ILE A 169 30.18 -43.11 -41.36
C ILE A 169 31.20 -42.17 -40.68
N ARG A 170 32.35 -41.91 -41.32
CA ARG A 170 33.36 -40.99 -40.80
C ARG A 170 32.83 -39.56 -40.66
N ASN A 171 32.04 -39.07 -41.63
CA ASN A 171 31.45 -37.74 -41.57
C ASN A 171 30.43 -37.63 -40.41
N ARG A 172 29.51 -38.60 -40.28
CA ARG A 172 28.56 -38.69 -39.15
C ARG A 172 29.27 -38.73 -37.79
N LEU A 173 30.39 -39.47 -37.69
CA LEU A 173 31.18 -39.56 -36.46
C LEU A 173 31.85 -38.22 -36.11
N LEU A 174 32.42 -37.51 -37.10
CA LEU A 174 32.98 -36.17 -36.91
C LEU A 174 31.91 -35.15 -36.52
N GLN A 175 30.75 -35.16 -37.18
CA GLN A 175 29.60 -34.31 -36.81
C GLN A 175 29.14 -34.57 -35.36
N SER A 176 29.05 -35.84 -34.95
CA SER A 176 28.74 -36.22 -33.56
C SER A 176 29.82 -35.76 -32.57
N GLN A 177 31.10 -35.89 -32.89
CA GLN A 177 32.20 -35.40 -32.06
C GLN A 177 32.17 -33.87 -31.89
N ILE A 178 31.94 -33.13 -32.98
CA ILE A 178 31.82 -31.66 -32.97
C ILE A 178 30.61 -31.22 -32.15
N ALA A 179 29.44 -31.85 -32.32
CA ALA A 179 28.25 -31.56 -31.53
C ALA A 179 28.45 -31.82 -30.04
N ASN A 180 29.12 -32.93 -29.69
CA ASN A 180 29.46 -33.25 -28.30
C ASN A 180 30.49 -32.28 -27.70
N TYR A 181 31.45 -31.78 -28.50
CA TYR A 181 32.41 -30.76 -28.08
C TYR A 181 31.71 -29.44 -27.73
N TYR A 182 30.81 -28.95 -28.59
CA TYR A 182 30.05 -27.72 -28.33
C TYR A 182 29.10 -27.87 -27.13
N LYS A 183 28.39 -29.00 -26.99
CA LYS A 183 27.56 -29.28 -25.80
C LYS A 183 28.38 -29.26 -24.51
N ARG A 184 29.55 -29.91 -24.46
CA ARG A 184 30.42 -29.92 -23.27
C ARG A 184 30.93 -28.53 -22.86
N ARG A 185 31.12 -27.62 -23.82
CA ARG A 185 31.51 -26.22 -23.58
C ARG A 185 30.35 -25.23 -23.47
N LYS A 186 29.09 -25.70 -23.43
CA LYS A 186 27.86 -24.87 -23.41
C LYS A 186 27.77 -23.88 -24.59
N MET A 187 28.36 -24.23 -25.74
CA MET A 187 28.37 -23.37 -26.94
C MET A 187 27.20 -23.72 -27.88
N GLU A 188 25.99 -23.70 -27.33
CA GLU A 188 24.77 -24.20 -28.01
C GLU A 188 24.41 -23.35 -29.25
N TYR A 189 24.81 -22.08 -29.26
CA TYR A 189 24.70 -21.17 -30.41
C TYR A 189 25.46 -21.63 -31.67
N CYS A 190 26.42 -22.56 -31.55
CA CYS A 190 27.11 -23.19 -32.68
C CYS A 190 26.31 -24.30 -33.38
N LEU A 191 25.16 -24.71 -32.81
CA LEU A 191 24.30 -25.78 -33.33
C LEU A 191 22.97 -25.26 -33.91
N ILE A 192 22.78 -23.94 -33.95
CA ILE A 192 21.58 -23.31 -34.53
C ILE A 192 21.73 -23.32 -36.06
N GLU A 193 20.73 -23.87 -36.74
CA GLU A 193 20.61 -23.77 -38.20
C GLU A 193 20.10 -22.37 -38.57
N TYR A 194 21.03 -21.45 -38.83
CA TYR A 194 20.71 -20.06 -39.21
C TYR A 194 20.07 -20.03 -40.61
N GLY A 195 18.80 -19.63 -40.70
CA GLY A 195 18.07 -19.52 -41.97
C GLY A 195 18.71 -18.55 -42.97
N ASN A 196 19.34 -17.47 -42.50
CA ASN A 196 20.02 -16.48 -43.35
C ASN A 196 21.52 -16.72 -43.42
N MET A 197 21.92 -17.70 -44.25
CA MET A 197 23.32 -18.04 -44.50
C MET A 197 24.20 -16.86 -44.98
N ASP A 198 23.63 -15.81 -45.58
CA ASP A 198 24.38 -14.65 -46.05
C ASP A 198 24.70 -13.63 -44.94
N GLU A 199 23.81 -13.46 -43.95
CA GLU A 199 24.12 -12.69 -42.73
C GLU A 199 25.24 -13.36 -41.92
N LEU A 200 25.25 -14.69 -41.85
CA LEU A 200 26.32 -15.45 -41.21
C LEU A 200 27.66 -15.27 -41.96
N LYS A 201 27.66 -15.22 -43.29
CA LYS A 201 28.87 -14.91 -44.09
C LYS A 201 29.35 -13.48 -43.82
N ILE A 202 28.46 -12.49 -43.72
CA ILE A 202 28.81 -11.09 -43.45
C ILE A 202 29.42 -10.96 -42.05
N THR A 203 28.76 -11.50 -41.01
CA THR A 203 29.27 -11.47 -39.64
C THR A 203 30.58 -12.24 -39.48
N TYR A 204 30.74 -13.39 -40.15
CA TYR A 204 32.00 -14.13 -40.17
C TYR A 204 33.13 -13.35 -40.89
N LYS A 205 32.83 -12.69 -42.01
CA LYS A 205 33.77 -11.82 -42.73
C LYS A 205 34.19 -10.62 -41.88
N ASN A 206 33.27 -10.03 -41.13
CA ASN A 206 33.57 -8.94 -40.19
C ASN A 206 34.51 -9.42 -39.07
N LYS A 207 34.23 -10.57 -38.45
CA LYS A 207 35.12 -11.19 -37.45
C LYS A 207 36.51 -11.54 -38.01
N LEU A 208 36.61 -11.99 -39.27
CA LEU A 208 37.89 -12.19 -39.94
C LEU A 208 38.65 -10.87 -40.18
N ASN A 209 37.95 -9.80 -40.55
CA ASN A 209 38.53 -8.47 -40.71
C ASN A 209 39.01 -7.89 -39.37
N GLU A 210 38.23 -8.06 -38.30
CA GLU A 210 38.60 -7.70 -36.91
C GLU A 210 39.85 -8.44 -36.46
N LEU A 211 39.91 -9.76 -36.68
CA LEU A 211 41.08 -10.60 -36.35
C LEU A 211 42.30 -10.19 -37.19
N ALA A 212 42.14 -9.91 -38.48
CA ALA A 212 43.21 -9.39 -39.32
C ALA A 212 43.70 -8.00 -38.86
N ALA A 213 42.81 -7.12 -38.42
CA ALA A 213 43.15 -5.82 -37.84
C ALA A 213 43.86 -5.96 -36.49
N TYR A 214 43.42 -6.89 -35.64
CA TYR A 214 44.08 -7.23 -34.37
C TYR A 214 45.50 -7.76 -34.59
N ASN A 215 45.67 -8.69 -35.54
CA ASN A 215 47.00 -9.21 -35.91
C ASN A 215 47.92 -8.11 -36.44
N ARG A 216 47.41 -7.17 -37.25
CA ARG A 216 48.20 -6.00 -37.70
C ARG A 216 48.59 -5.09 -36.54
N LYS A 217 47.69 -4.82 -35.59
CA LYS A 217 47.98 -4.02 -34.38
C LYS A 217 49.03 -4.70 -33.50
N SER A 218 48.86 -6.00 -33.23
CA SER A 218 49.80 -6.82 -32.46
C SER A 218 51.19 -6.86 -33.11
N GLY A 219 51.26 -7.13 -34.42
CA GLY A 219 52.52 -7.10 -35.17
C GLY A 219 53.20 -5.73 -35.17
N ALA A 220 52.43 -4.63 -35.25
CA ALA A 220 52.98 -3.28 -35.13
C ALA A 220 53.50 -2.97 -33.71
N GLN A 221 52.79 -3.41 -32.67
CA GLN A 221 53.25 -3.29 -31.27
C GLN A 221 54.53 -4.08 -31.04
N GLN A 222 54.60 -5.34 -31.49
CA GLN A 222 55.82 -6.16 -31.42
C GLN A 222 56.99 -5.51 -32.17
N ALA A 223 56.76 -5.00 -33.39
CA ALA A 223 57.78 -4.31 -34.16
C ALA A 223 58.28 -3.03 -33.47
N ASN A 224 57.42 -2.31 -32.74
CA ASN A 224 57.81 -1.13 -31.98
C ASN A 224 58.59 -1.50 -30.71
N LEU A 225 58.10 -2.48 -29.93
CA LEU A 225 58.81 -3.01 -28.76
C LEU A 225 60.20 -3.56 -29.12
N ASN A 226 60.34 -4.24 -30.27
CA ASN A 226 61.63 -4.73 -30.72
C ASN A 226 62.61 -3.58 -31.05
N LYS A 227 62.16 -2.50 -31.70
CA LYS A 227 62.99 -1.31 -31.93
C LYS A 227 63.40 -0.63 -30.64
N GLU A 228 62.49 -0.54 -29.67
CA GLU A 228 62.78 0.03 -28.35
C GLU A 228 63.79 -0.82 -27.57
N LEU A 229 63.65 -2.15 -27.60
CA LEU A 229 64.63 -3.09 -27.04
C LEU A 229 66.00 -3.00 -27.73
N GLU A 230 66.05 -2.84 -29.05
CA GLU A 230 67.30 -2.62 -29.79
C GLU A 230 67.97 -1.30 -29.41
N LEU A 231 67.20 -0.22 -29.28
CA LEU A 231 67.67 1.08 -28.82
C LEU A 231 68.21 0.99 -27.39
N LEU A 232 67.47 0.40 -26.45
CA LEU A 232 67.90 0.19 -25.07
C LEU A 232 69.16 -0.68 -24.98
N ARG A 233 69.26 -1.76 -25.77
CA ARG A 233 70.47 -2.59 -25.88
C ARG A 233 71.67 -1.81 -26.43
N SER A 234 71.46 -0.92 -27.39
CA SER A 234 72.53 -0.07 -27.93
C SER A 234 73.06 0.92 -26.88
N ILE A 235 72.16 1.53 -26.10
CA ILE A 235 72.50 2.42 -24.99
C ILE A 235 73.21 1.65 -23.87
N HIS A 236 72.73 0.45 -23.52
CA HIS A 236 73.39 -0.41 -22.53
C HIS A 236 74.84 -0.70 -22.93
N ARG A 237 75.05 -1.24 -24.15
CA ARG A 237 76.39 -1.54 -24.66
C ARG A 237 77.28 -0.30 -24.71
N SER A 238 76.75 0.87 -25.05
CA SER A 238 77.52 2.12 -25.04
C SER A 238 77.99 2.48 -23.63
N LYS A 239 77.09 2.46 -22.64
CA LYS A 239 77.41 2.74 -21.23
C LYS A 239 78.36 1.70 -20.62
N GLU A 240 78.12 0.42 -20.90
CA GLU A 240 78.96 -0.71 -20.48
C GLU A 240 80.38 -0.58 -21.04
N ASN A 241 80.52 -0.29 -22.33
CA ASN A 241 81.82 -0.02 -22.95
C ASN A 241 82.53 1.21 -22.35
N PHE A 242 81.79 2.26 -21.99
CA PHE A 242 82.35 3.44 -21.31
C PHE A 242 82.85 3.09 -19.91
N VAL A 243 82.03 2.40 -19.10
CA VAL A 243 82.40 1.94 -17.76
C VAL A 243 83.63 1.03 -17.82
N ASN A 244 83.63 0.02 -18.69
CA ASN A 244 84.75 -0.90 -18.86
C ASN A 244 86.05 -0.19 -19.27
N LYS A 245 85.99 0.83 -20.13
CA LYS A 245 87.16 1.67 -20.45
C LYS A 245 87.66 2.43 -19.23
N THR A 246 86.79 3.16 -18.53
CA THR A 246 87.19 3.91 -17.32
C THR A 246 87.72 3.01 -16.20
N MET A 247 87.20 1.78 -16.09
CA MET A 247 87.69 0.77 -15.14
C MET A 247 89.08 0.27 -15.52
N ASN A 248 89.35 0.02 -16.80
CA ASN A 248 90.67 -0.36 -17.29
C ASN A 248 91.70 0.77 -17.15
N GLU A 249 91.32 2.01 -17.47
CA GLU A 249 92.14 3.21 -17.23
C GLU A 249 92.48 3.38 -15.75
N LEU A 250 91.51 3.17 -14.86
CA LEU A 250 91.73 3.17 -13.41
C LEU A 250 92.65 2.02 -12.97
N HIS A 251 92.51 0.81 -13.53
CA HIS A 251 93.40 -0.31 -13.25
C HIS A 251 94.84 -0.01 -13.67
N GLU A 252 95.05 0.56 -14.86
CA GLU A 252 96.37 1.00 -15.31
C GLU A 252 96.97 2.10 -14.44
N LEU A 253 96.17 3.05 -13.95
CA LEU A 253 96.65 4.07 -13.02
C LEU A 253 97.02 3.47 -11.66
N VAL A 254 96.22 2.53 -11.15
CA VAL A 254 96.50 1.84 -9.88
C VAL A 254 97.75 0.95 -9.97
N THR A 255 98.00 0.28 -11.09
CA THR A 255 99.26 -0.48 -11.28
C THR A 255 100.46 0.46 -11.41
N LYS A 256 100.37 1.52 -12.23
CA LYS A 256 101.44 2.53 -12.40
C LYS A 256 101.80 3.24 -11.09
N VAL A 257 100.80 3.62 -10.29
CA VAL A 257 101.02 4.25 -8.97
C VAL A 257 101.46 3.25 -7.91
N GLY A 258 100.96 2.00 -7.97
CA GLY A 258 101.36 0.94 -7.05
C GLY A 258 102.83 0.54 -7.20
N HIS A 259 103.34 0.53 -8.43
CA HIS A 259 104.72 0.18 -8.75
C HIS A 259 105.68 1.27 -8.24
N GLY A 260 106.36 0.98 -7.12
CA GLY A 260 107.21 1.94 -6.41
C GLY A 260 106.67 2.42 -5.07
N LEU A 261 105.45 2.02 -4.66
CA LEU A 261 105.01 2.25 -3.28
C LEU A 261 105.88 1.46 -2.30
N ILE A 262 106.19 2.08 -1.16
CA ILE A 262 107.02 1.52 -0.09
C ILE A 262 106.16 1.33 1.17
N TYR A 263 106.29 0.18 1.83
CA TYR A 263 105.65 -0.04 3.13
C TYR A 263 106.22 0.91 4.18
N ALA A 264 105.38 1.85 4.66
CA ALA A 264 105.75 2.86 5.65
C ALA A 264 106.35 2.31 6.97
N LYS A 265 106.06 1.04 7.31
CA LYS A 265 106.59 0.38 8.53
C LYS A 265 107.88 -0.42 8.31
N THR A 266 108.23 -0.77 7.08
CA THR A 266 109.30 -1.75 6.78
C THR A 266 110.27 -1.30 5.69
N GLY A 267 110.04 -0.18 5.00
CA GLY A 267 110.93 0.35 3.97
C GLY A 267 111.05 -0.52 2.70
N LYS A 268 110.30 -1.63 2.60
CA LYS A 268 110.30 -2.52 1.45
C LYS A 268 109.33 -2.04 0.38
N VAL A 269 109.75 -2.08 -0.87
CA VAL A 269 108.88 -1.84 -2.04
C VAL A 269 107.81 -2.91 -2.10
N LEU A 270 106.59 -2.52 -2.48
CA LEU A 270 105.45 -3.40 -2.69
C LEU A 270 105.69 -4.29 -3.92
N THR A 271 105.46 -5.60 -3.80
CA THR A 271 105.66 -6.53 -4.92
C THR A 271 104.45 -6.57 -5.84
N ASP A 272 104.66 -6.74 -7.15
CA ASP A 272 103.58 -6.68 -8.15
C ASP A 272 102.45 -7.69 -7.90
N LYS A 273 102.78 -8.91 -7.48
CA LYS A 273 101.81 -9.93 -7.07
C LYS A 273 100.89 -9.46 -5.93
N LEU A 274 101.39 -8.60 -5.05
CA LEU A 274 100.65 -8.03 -3.93
C LEU A 274 99.75 -6.87 -4.39
N ILE A 275 100.18 -6.10 -5.39
CA ILE A 275 99.36 -5.10 -6.08
C ILE A 275 98.21 -5.79 -6.83
N GLU A 276 98.50 -6.83 -7.62
CA GLU A 276 97.51 -7.62 -8.35
C GLU A 276 96.46 -8.25 -7.43
N THR A 277 96.87 -8.84 -6.29
CA THR A 277 95.92 -9.40 -5.32
C THR A 277 95.06 -8.34 -4.64
N TYR A 278 95.57 -7.13 -4.38
CA TYR A 278 94.73 -6.02 -3.91
C TYR A 278 93.75 -5.54 -4.99
N ILE A 279 94.19 -5.41 -6.25
CA ILE A 279 93.31 -5.06 -7.38
C ILE A 279 92.21 -6.10 -7.53
N HIS A 280 92.55 -7.39 -7.54
CA HIS A 280 91.60 -8.49 -7.66
C HIS A 280 90.61 -8.53 -6.48
N ARG A 281 91.08 -8.32 -5.25
CA ARG A 281 90.19 -8.19 -4.09
C ARG A 281 89.24 -7.00 -4.23
N ARG A 282 89.70 -5.87 -4.77
CA ARG A 282 88.84 -4.71 -5.03
C ARG A 282 87.83 -4.98 -6.14
N THR A 283 88.19 -5.66 -7.23
CA THR A 283 87.22 -5.98 -8.30
C THR A 283 86.10 -6.90 -7.80
N ILE A 284 86.42 -7.92 -6.98
CA ILE A 284 85.42 -8.77 -6.31
C ILE A 284 84.51 -7.91 -5.43
N GLN A 285 85.07 -7.09 -4.51
CA GLN A 285 84.28 -6.22 -3.64
C GLN A 285 83.36 -5.25 -4.41
N THR A 286 83.82 -4.72 -5.55
CA THR A 286 82.97 -3.88 -6.41
C THR A 286 81.87 -4.69 -7.10
N ALA A 287 82.15 -5.91 -7.56
CA ALA A 287 81.16 -6.79 -8.17
C ALA A 287 80.06 -7.18 -7.16
N ASP A 288 80.43 -7.53 -5.93
CA ASP A 288 79.49 -7.80 -4.82
C ASP A 288 78.60 -6.59 -4.54
N LEU A 289 79.20 -5.39 -4.49
CA LEU A 289 78.49 -4.13 -4.26
C LEU A 289 77.55 -3.77 -5.42
N PHE A 290 77.95 -4.02 -6.67
CA PHE A 290 77.06 -3.86 -7.83
C PHE A 290 75.90 -4.86 -7.78
N HIS A 291 76.15 -6.12 -7.40
CA HIS A 291 75.10 -7.13 -7.27
C HIS A 291 74.10 -6.76 -6.18
N LEU A 292 74.56 -6.31 -5.01
CA LEU A 292 73.70 -5.89 -3.90
C LEU A 292 72.90 -4.62 -4.23
N ARG A 293 73.49 -3.66 -4.97
CA ARG A 293 72.74 -2.51 -5.51
C ARG A 293 71.68 -2.93 -6.53
N PHE A 294 71.98 -3.87 -7.41
CA PHE A 294 71.01 -4.41 -8.37
C PHE A 294 69.85 -5.12 -7.66
N GLN A 295 70.14 -5.95 -6.65
CA GLN A 295 69.11 -6.58 -5.81
C GLN A 295 68.22 -5.52 -5.11
N TYR A 296 68.81 -4.48 -4.53
CA TYR A 296 68.05 -3.40 -3.89
C TYR A 296 67.14 -2.66 -4.87
N ILE A 297 67.62 -2.34 -6.09
CA ILE A 297 66.80 -1.70 -7.13
C ILE A 297 65.65 -2.63 -7.54
N SER A 298 65.93 -3.92 -7.80
CA SER A 298 64.90 -4.88 -8.19
C SER A 298 63.85 -5.10 -7.10
N LEU A 299 64.25 -5.17 -5.83
CA LEU A 299 63.31 -5.26 -4.70
C LEU A 299 62.47 -3.99 -4.57
N LYS A 300 63.05 -2.80 -4.78
CA LYS A 300 62.31 -1.54 -4.79
C LYS A 300 61.28 -1.48 -5.93
N GLU A 301 61.65 -1.92 -7.12
CA GLU A 301 60.73 -2.02 -8.27
C GLU A 301 59.59 -3.02 -7.98
N GLN A 302 59.89 -4.17 -7.40
CA GLN A 302 58.88 -5.15 -6.97
C GLN A 302 57.94 -4.58 -5.89
N ILE A 303 58.45 -3.82 -4.91
CA ILE A 303 57.61 -3.16 -3.90
C ILE A 303 56.64 -2.18 -4.58
N ILE A 304 57.13 -1.32 -5.48
CA ILE A 304 56.30 -0.37 -6.23
C ILE A 304 55.22 -1.10 -7.04
N GLU A 305 55.57 -2.18 -7.74
CA GLU A 305 54.62 -3.03 -8.47
C GLU A 305 53.55 -3.61 -7.54
N LYS A 306 53.93 -4.09 -6.35
CA LYS A 306 52.97 -4.63 -5.37
C LYS A 306 52.11 -3.55 -4.73
N GLU A 307 52.64 -2.36 -4.47
CA GLU A 307 51.85 -1.21 -4.00
C GLU A 307 50.87 -0.71 -5.07
N GLU A 308 51.22 -0.77 -6.35
CA GLU A 308 50.31 -0.47 -7.46
C GLU A 308 49.23 -1.54 -7.59
N MET A 309 49.59 -2.83 -7.54
CA MET A 309 48.61 -3.93 -7.49
C MET A 309 47.66 -3.81 -6.29
N LEU A 310 48.17 -3.48 -5.10
CA LEU A 310 47.35 -3.27 -3.91
C LEU A 310 46.41 -2.08 -4.10
N ARG A 311 46.88 -0.94 -4.62
CA ARG A 311 45.99 0.20 -4.95
C ARG A 311 44.90 -0.20 -5.94
N ASN A 312 45.25 -0.92 -7.01
CA ASN A 312 44.29 -1.39 -8.02
C ASN A 312 43.25 -2.39 -7.47
N VAL A 313 43.53 -3.05 -6.34
CA VAL A 313 42.58 -3.93 -5.63
C VAL A 313 41.80 -3.16 -4.54
N SER A 314 42.44 -2.21 -3.85
CA SER A 314 41.83 -1.41 -2.78
C SER A 314 40.89 -0.32 -3.29
N PHE A 315 40.99 0.10 -4.55
CA PHE A 315 40.14 1.11 -5.19
C PHE A 315 39.36 0.51 -6.36
N ILE A 316 38.03 0.43 -6.22
CA ILE A 316 37.10 0.01 -7.28
C ILE A 316 36.94 1.15 -8.31
N THR A 317 37.12 2.39 -7.87
CA THR A 317 37.08 3.60 -8.69
C THR A 317 37.95 4.66 -8.03
N GLU A 318 38.34 5.70 -8.77
CA GLU A 318 39.32 6.73 -8.36
C GLU A 318 39.02 7.37 -6.98
N ASN A 319 37.75 7.45 -6.58
CA ASN A 319 37.30 7.96 -5.26
C ASN A 319 36.64 6.90 -4.34
N LEU A 320 36.49 5.65 -4.80
CA LEU A 320 35.76 4.59 -4.09
C LEU A 320 36.70 3.45 -3.70
N SER A 321 37.10 3.44 -2.43
CA SER A 321 37.79 2.30 -1.83
C SER A 321 36.82 1.14 -1.56
N LEU A 322 37.31 -0.09 -1.66
CA LEU A 322 36.60 -1.32 -1.33
C LEU A 322 35.93 -1.25 0.06
N GLN A 323 36.63 -0.75 1.08
CA GLN A 323 36.07 -0.59 2.43
C GLN A 323 34.85 0.34 2.47
N LYS A 324 34.84 1.42 1.67
CA LYS A 324 33.69 2.33 1.57
C LYS A 324 32.52 1.67 0.83
N TYR A 325 32.81 0.82 -0.15
CA TYR A 325 31.79 0.03 -0.85
C TYR A 325 31.14 -1.01 0.07
N ASP A 326 31.93 -1.71 0.89
CA ASP A 326 31.42 -2.70 1.85
C ASP A 326 30.49 -2.05 2.89
N VAL A 327 30.90 -0.89 3.45
CA VAL A 327 30.05 -0.08 4.35
C VAL A 327 28.76 0.37 3.64
N LEU A 328 28.84 0.81 2.38
CA LEU A 328 27.66 1.21 1.61
C LEU A 328 26.72 0.02 1.33
N GLN A 329 27.27 -1.18 1.12
CA GLN A 329 26.51 -2.40 0.91
C GLN A 329 25.78 -2.82 2.20
N GLU A 330 26.43 -2.71 3.36
CA GLU A 330 25.82 -2.97 4.67
C GLU A 330 24.71 -1.95 4.99
N LEU A 331 24.95 -0.66 4.76
CA LEU A 331 23.94 0.39 4.90
C LEU A 331 22.73 0.13 3.99
N ASN A 332 22.95 -0.23 2.72
CA ASN A 332 21.87 -0.56 1.78
C ASN A 332 21.05 -1.77 2.27
N LYS A 333 21.72 -2.83 2.76
CA LYS A 333 21.05 -3.98 3.40
C LYS A 333 20.20 -3.55 4.59
N ASN A 334 20.71 -2.69 5.47
CA ASN A 334 20.00 -2.17 6.63
C ASN A 334 18.77 -1.33 6.22
N TYR A 335 18.92 -0.39 5.28
CA TYR A 335 17.79 0.38 4.74
C TYR A 335 16.73 -0.51 4.07
N LYS A 336 17.14 -1.61 3.42
CA LYS A 336 16.22 -2.58 2.84
C LYS A 336 15.42 -3.31 3.92
N SER A 337 16.06 -3.79 4.98
CA SER A 337 15.39 -4.41 6.14
C SER A 337 14.43 -3.43 6.83
N LYS A 338 14.86 -2.20 7.10
CA LYS A 338 13.98 -1.16 7.69
C LYS A 338 12.79 -0.80 6.80
N LYS A 339 12.96 -0.84 5.48
CA LYS A 339 11.84 -0.67 4.52
C LYS A 339 10.88 -1.86 4.56
N GLU A 340 11.39 -3.08 4.70
CA GLU A 340 10.58 -4.30 4.84
C GLU A 340 9.76 -4.27 6.15
N GLU A 341 10.36 -3.87 7.27
CA GLU A 341 9.67 -3.64 8.56
C GLU A 341 8.56 -2.58 8.44
N LEU A 342 8.86 -1.41 7.86
CA LEU A 342 7.86 -0.35 7.66
C LEU A 342 6.70 -0.79 6.74
N ASN A 343 6.97 -1.63 5.74
CA ASN A 343 5.90 -2.20 4.90
C ASN A 343 4.99 -3.13 5.70
N VAL A 344 5.54 -3.94 6.62
CA VAL A 344 4.76 -4.83 7.49
C VAL A 344 3.87 -4.01 8.45
N LEU A 345 4.42 -2.97 9.07
CA LEU A 345 3.64 -2.05 9.92
C LEU A 345 2.51 -1.38 9.12
N LEU A 346 2.80 -0.91 7.90
CA LEU A 346 1.81 -0.28 7.03
C LEU A 346 0.73 -1.26 6.53
N THR A 347 1.02 -2.56 6.40
CA THR A 347 -0.02 -3.57 6.15
C THR A 347 -0.91 -3.79 7.37
N LEU A 348 -0.34 -3.90 8.57
CA LEU A 348 -1.11 -4.05 9.81
C LEU A 348 -2.02 -2.83 10.08
N GLU A 349 -1.53 -1.61 9.81
CA GLU A 349 -2.33 -0.40 9.95
C GLU A 349 -3.50 -0.36 8.95
N LYS A 350 -3.29 -0.80 7.71
CA LYS A 350 -4.35 -0.95 6.70
C LYS A 350 -5.39 -2.00 7.10
N GLU A 351 -4.96 -3.12 7.68
CA GLU A 351 -5.87 -4.14 8.21
C GLU A 351 -6.74 -3.56 9.34
N SER A 352 -6.12 -2.88 10.32
CA SER A 352 -6.85 -2.18 11.39
C SER A 352 -7.81 -1.09 10.87
N LEU A 353 -7.42 -0.37 9.81
CA LEU A 353 -8.29 0.64 9.19
C LEU A 353 -9.50 -0.01 8.49
N ASN A 354 -9.30 -1.14 7.80
CA ASN A 354 -10.39 -1.90 7.17
C ASN A 354 -11.36 -2.45 8.21
N GLU A 355 -10.87 -2.96 9.36
CA GLU A 355 -11.71 -3.39 10.48
C GLU A 355 -12.55 -2.24 11.04
N LYS A 356 -11.93 -1.08 11.29
CA LYS A 356 -12.63 0.14 11.73
C LYS A 356 -13.67 0.60 10.71
N GLN A 357 -13.35 0.53 9.42
CA GLN A 357 -14.30 0.87 8.34
C GLN A 357 -15.49 -0.09 8.30
N LEU A 358 -15.27 -1.39 8.53
CA LEU A 358 -16.34 -2.39 8.65
C LEU A 358 -17.24 -2.11 9.88
N ILE A 359 -16.64 -1.76 11.03
CA ILE A 359 -17.40 -1.36 12.23
C ILE A 359 -18.28 -0.14 11.94
N VAL A 360 -17.73 0.89 11.28
CA VAL A 360 -18.49 2.09 10.89
C VAL A 360 -19.60 1.78 9.89
N ALA A 361 -19.37 0.87 8.93
CA ALA A 361 -20.40 0.41 8.01
C ALA A 361 -21.56 -0.30 8.76
N ASN A 362 -21.23 -1.23 9.66
CA ASN A 362 -22.21 -1.92 10.49
C ASN A 362 -22.98 -0.96 11.42
N MET A 363 -22.34 0.11 11.92
CA MET A 363 -23.03 1.16 12.69
C MET A 363 -23.99 1.97 11.82
N ARG A 364 -23.61 2.32 10.58
CA ARG A 364 -24.49 3.02 9.63
C ARG A 364 -25.71 2.17 9.25
N GLU A 365 -25.54 0.88 9.02
CA GLU A 365 -26.64 -0.05 8.76
C GLU A 365 -27.61 -0.11 9.95
N LYS A 366 -27.09 -0.30 11.18
CA LYS A 366 -27.92 -0.28 12.40
C LYS A 366 -28.67 1.04 12.59
N LEU A 367 -28.03 2.18 12.32
CA LEU A 367 -28.67 3.50 12.39
C LEU A 367 -29.76 3.67 11.32
N SER A 368 -29.57 3.14 10.11
CA SER A 368 -30.60 3.13 9.07
C SER A 368 -31.82 2.33 9.51
N ASN A 369 -31.60 1.11 10.02
CA ASN A 369 -32.69 0.24 10.50
C ASN A 369 -33.46 0.89 11.67
N LEU A 370 -32.76 1.50 12.62
CA LEU A 370 -33.39 2.25 13.74
C LEU A 370 -34.17 3.48 13.26
N ASN A 371 -33.72 4.16 12.21
CA ASN A 371 -34.44 5.27 11.60
C ASN A 371 -35.73 4.79 10.91
N ASP A 372 -35.68 3.66 10.21
CA ASP A 372 -36.86 3.06 9.56
C ASP A 372 -37.89 2.56 10.60
N ASP A 373 -37.43 1.96 11.71
CA ASP A 373 -38.26 1.61 12.86
C ASP A 373 -38.90 2.85 13.50
N LEU A 374 -38.16 3.96 13.62
CA LEU A 374 -38.67 5.23 14.15
C LEU A 374 -39.77 5.80 13.24
N ILE A 375 -39.56 5.81 11.92
CA ILE A 375 -40.56 6.26 10.94
C ILE A 375 -41.84 5.41 11.08
N TYR A 376 -41.71 4.08 11.15
CA TYR A 376 -42.84 3.17 11.34
C TYR A 376 -43.60 3.43 12.66
N LEU A 377 -42.88 3.67 13.75
CA LEU A 377 -43.50 4.00 15.05
C LEU A 377 -44.21 5.36 15.04
N VAL A 378 -43.65 6.36 14.35
CA VAL A 378 -44.28 7.67 14.15
C VAL A 378 -45.57 7.52 13.34
N ASP A 379 -45.54 6.82 12.21
CA ASP A 379 -46.73 6.57 11.38
C ASP A 379 -47.83 5.79 12.13
N SER A 380 -47.44 4.80 12.94
CA SER A 380 -48.35 4.01 13.78
C SER A 380 -49.00 4.86 14.90
N HIS A 381 -48.23 5.75 15.53
CA HIS A 381 -48.72 6.74 16.48
C HIS A 381 -49.68 7.74 15.80
N ASP A 382 -49.33 8.23 14.62
CA ASP A 382 -50.16 9.14 13.83
C ASP A 382 -51.50 8.50 13.40
N LEU A 383 -51.48 7.22 13.01
CA LEU A 383 -52.69 6.45 12.75
C LEU A 383 -53.56 6.33 14.01
N SER A 384 -52.95 6.03 15.16
CA SER A 384 -53.63 5.89 16.45
C SER A 384 -54.24 7.20 16.94
N THR A 385 -53.54 8.33 16.80
CA THR A 385 -54.08 9.65 17.16
C THR A 385 -55.23 10.07 16.24
N ARG A 386 -55.13 9.79 14.92
CA ARG A 386 -56.24 10.01 13.96
C ARG A 386 -57.48 9.19 14.34
N GLN A 387 -57.31 7.93 14.76
CA GLN A 387 -58.41 7.09 15.26
C GLN A 387 -59.03 7.67 16.55
N LEU A 388 -58.22 8.07 17.53
CA LEU A 388 -58.69 8.68 18.78
C LEU A 388 -59.48 9.97 18.50
N VAL A 389 -58.98 10.84 17.61
CA VAL A 389 -59.69 12.06 17.17
C VAL A 389 -61.03 11.73 16.49
N LYS A 390 -61.08 10.66 15.67
CA LYS A 390 -62.34 10.20 15.05
C LYS A 390 -63.34 9.74 16.11
N SER A 391 -62.95 8.85 17.03
CA SER A 391 -63.83 8.38 18.11
C SER A 391 -64.26 9.52 19.05
N ARG A 392 -63.39 10.51 19.30
CA ARG A 392 -63.77 11.72 20.06
C ARG A 392 -64.81 12.58 19.33
N LYS A 393 -64.75 12.67 18.00
CA LYS A 393 -65.80 13.31 17.18
C LYS A 393 -67.12 12.54 17.25
N GLU A 394 -67.09 11.21 17.12
CA GLU A 394 -68.27 10.33 17.25
C GLU A 394 -68.93 10.41 18.63
N VAL A 395 -68.14 10.42 19.72
CA VAL A 395 -68.66 10.64 21.07
C VAL A 395 -69.28 12.03 21.23
N ASN A 396 -68.72 13.04 20.57
CA ASN A 396 -69.28 14.41 20.61
C ASN A 396 -70.59 14.53 19.81
N THR A 397 -70.73 13.88 18.64
CA THR A 397 -72.00 13.86 17.90
C THR A 397 -73.09 13.15 18.71
N ILE A 398 -72.78 11.98 19.30
CA ILE A 398 -73.71 11.26 20.18
C ILE A 398 -74.12 12.11 21.40
N LYS A 399 -73.20 12.88 22.01
CA LYS A 399 -73.54 13.83 23.08
C LYS A 399 -74.46 14.94 22.62
N LEU A 400 -74.24 15.50 21.42
CA LEU A 400 -75.11 16.52 20.84
C LEU A 400 -76.50 15.97 20.56
N ASP A 401 -76.60 14.80 19.94
CA ASP A 401 -77.89 14.16 19.63
C ASP A 401 -78.65 13.77 20.89
N ARG A 402 -77.98 13.21 21.90
CA ARG A 402 -78.56 12.99 23.24
C ARG A 402 -79.12 14.29 23.84
N ASN A 403 -78.42 15.42 23.68
CA ASN A 403 -78.89 16.71 24.17
C ASN A 403 -80.08 17.24 23.34
N LYS A 404 -80.10 17.05 22.01
CA LYS A 404 -81.27 17.33 21.16
C LYS A 404 -82.48 16.51 21.61
N TYR A 405 -82.34 15.19 21.81
CA TYR A 405 -83.42 14.34 22.29
C TYR A 405 -83.92 14.75 23.69
N ARG A 406 -83.03 15.14 24.61
CA ARG A 406 -83.43 15.70 25.91
C ARG A 406 -84.27 16.98 25.74
N SER A 407 -83.84 17.90 24.88
CA SER A 407 -84.60 19.11 24.57
C SER A 407 -85.93 18.80 23.89
N MET A 408 -85.98 17.83 22.99
CA MET A 408 -87.22 17.40 22.32
C MET A 408 -88.19 16.76 23.29
N ILE A 409 -87.72 15.89 24.21
CA ILE A 409 -88.53 15.33 25.29
C ILE A 409 -89.06 16.44 26.22
N GLN A 410 -88.23 17.44 26.54
CA GLN A 410 -88.66 18.58 27.35
C GLN A 410 -89.71 19.44 26.62
N ASN A 411 -89.53 19.71 25.33
CA ASN A 411 -90.51 20.43 24.52
C ASN A 411 -91.82 19.65 24.41
N LEU A 412 -91.77 18.33 24.14
CA LEU A 412 -92.95 17.46 24.13
C LEU A 412 -93.69 17.48 25.47
N LYS A 413 -92.98 17.47 26.61
CA LYS A 413 -93.58 17.63 27.94
C LYS A 413 -94.26 18.99 28.13
N ILE A 414 -93.73 20.05 27.54
CA ILE A 414 -94.34 21.38 27.58
C ILE A 414 -95.58 21.45 26.66
N GLU A 415 -95.47 20.95 25.43
CA GLU A 415 -96.55 20.94 24.42
C GLU A 415 -97.75 20.08 24.82
N SER A 416 -97.51 18.90 25.41
CA SER A 416 -98.55 18.02 25.94
C SER A 416 -99.09 18.46 27.31
N GLY A 417 -98.45 19.44 27.94
CA GLY A 417 -98.87 20.06 29.19
C GLY A 417 -99.22 19.07 30.30
N LEU A 418 -100.43 19.19 30.83
CA LEU A 418 -100.89 18.40 31.97
C LEU A 418 -100.91 16.88 31.71
N MET A 419 -100.99 16.43 30.45
CA MET A 419 -101.08 15.01 30.10
C MET A 419 -99.79 14.21 30.38
N MET A 420 -98.62 14.88 30.46
CA MET A 420 -97.33 14.24 30.81
C MET A 420 -96.92 14.42 32.29
N CYS A 421 -97.77 15.05 33.10
CA CYS A 421 -97.58 15.25 34.53
C CYS A 421 -98.74 14.58 35.30
N PRO A 422 -98.74 13.23 35.40
CA PRO A 422 -99.86 12.49 36.00
C PRO A 422 -100.15 12.89 37.45
N ASP A 423 -99.10 13.22 38.21
CA ASP A 423 -99.23 13.69 39.60
C ASP A 423 -100.02 15.01 39.68
N LEU A 424 -99.69 15.98 38.81
CA LEU A 424 -100.37 17.28 38.74
C LEU A 424 -101.81 17.17 38.18
N LEU A 425 -102.04 16.20 37.28
CA LEU A 425 -103.38 15.88 36.80
C LEU A 425 -104.23 15.31 37.95
N SER A 426 -103.68 14.37 38.73
CA SER A 426 -104.31 13.81 39.92
C SER A 426 -104.59 14.88 40.99
N ASP A 427 -103.65 15.79 41.25
CA ASP A 427 -103.85 16.92 42.16
C ASP A 427 -104.99 17.85 41.68
N MET A 428 -105.09 18.09 40.37
CA MET A 428 -106.19 18.87 39.80
C MET A 428 -107.53 18.16 39.93
N GLU A 429 -107.59 16.84 39.70
CA GLU A 429 -108.79 16.03 39.92
C GLU A 429 -109.24 16.07 41.39
N ILE A 430 -108.32 15.85 42.34
CA ILE A 430 -108.56 15.97 43.78
C ILE A 430 -109.05 17.38 44.15
N SER A 431 -108.45 18.43 43.57
CA SER A 431 -108.86 19.83 43.82
C SER A 431 -110.26 20.13 43.27
N ILE A 432 -110.64 19.54 42.12
CA ILE A 432 -111.99 19.64 41.56
C ILE A 432 -113.01 18.91 42.46
N GLU A 433 -112.70 17.70 42.92
CA GLU A 433 -113.54 16.95 43.87
C GLU A 433 -113.73 17.72 45.18
N GLU A 434 -112.66 18.28 45.75
CA GLU A 434 -112.73 19.11 46.95
C GLU A 434 -113.54 20.39 46.70
N GLN A 435 -113.39 21.04 45.55
CA GLN A 435 -114.21 22.20 45.20
C GLN A 435 -115.71 21.84 45.09
N GLN A 436 -116.04 20.67 44.55
CA GLN A 436 -117.42 20.17 44.51
C GLN A 436 -117.96 19.87 45.93
N ARG A 437 -117.14 19.27 46.80
CA ARG A 437 -117.44 19.05 48.22
C ARG A 437 -117.67 20.35 49.00
N LEU A 438 -116.85 21.37 48.75
CA LEU A 438 -117.00 22.71 49.33
C LEU A 438 -118.26 23.42 48.81
N LYS A 439 -118.60 23.26 47.53
CA LYS A 439 -119.87 23.76 46.97
C LYS A 439 -121.08 23.09 47.61
N SER A 440 -121.07 21.75 47.78
CA SER A 440 -122.20 21.04 48.39
C SER A 440 -122.40 21.43 49.86
N THR A 441 -121.32 21.48 50.66
CA THR A 441 -121.37 21.96 52.05
C THR A 441 -121.79 23.43 52.17
N LEU A 442 -121.38 24.31 51.26
CA LEU A 442 -121.89 25.68 51.22
C LEU A 442 -123.40 25.73 50.91
N THR A 443 -123.90 24.89 49.99
CA THR A 443 -125.34 24.83 49.73
C THR A 443 -126.14 24.31 50.92
N THR A 444 -125.66 23.30 51.65
CA THR A 444 -126.35 22.83 52.87
C THR A 444 -126.35 23.92 53.94
N LEU A 445 -125.21 24.56 54.21
CA LEU A 445 -125.11 25.67 55.17
C LEU A 445 -126.04 26.85 54.81
N VAL A 446 -126.16 27.19 53.52
CA VAL A 446 -127.11 28.21 53.04
C VAL A 446 -128.57 27.77 53.25
N THR A 447 -128.90 26.48 53.11
CA THR A 447 -130.26 26.00 53.43
C THR A 447 -130.53 26.01 54.94
N GLU A 448 -129.54 25.70 55.77
CA GLU A 448 -129.64 25.75 57.24
C GLU A 448 -129.79 27.19 57.74
N TYR A 449 -128.99 28.12 57.22
CA TYR A 449 -129.15 29.55 57.50
C TYR A 449 -130.54 30.05 57.07
N LYS A 450 -131.03 29.65 55.88
CA LYS A 450 -132.40 29.96 55.44
C LYS A 450 -133.47 29.34 56.36
N LYS A 451 -133.25 28.15 56.94
CA LYS A 451 -134.13 27.56 57.97
C LYS A 451 -134.08 28.37 59.28
N ALA A 452 -132.90 28.71 59.79
CA ALA A 452 -132.71 29.50 61.00
C ALA A 452 -133.32 30.92 60.89
N VAL A 453 -133.18 31.57 59.73
CA VAL A 453 -133.84 32.87 59.43
C VAL A 453 -135.36 32.74 59.39
N ARG A 454 -135.92 31.62 58.89
CA ARG A 454 -137.37 31.36 58.97
C ARG A 454 -137.82 31.15 60.42
N GLN A 455 -137.04 30.42 61.23
CA GLN A 455 -137.33 30.20 62.65
C GLN A 455 -137.31 31.52 63.45
N THR A 456 -136.29 32.38 63.27
CA THR A 456 -136.25 33.71 63.92
C THR A 456 -137.38 34.62 63.47
N LYS A 457 -137.79 34.58 62.18
CA LYS A 457 -138.99 35.29 61.71
C LYS A 457 -140.27 34.76 62.38
N ASN A 458 -140.39 33.45 62.61
CA ASN A 458 -141.54 32.87 63.31
C ASN A 458 -141.56 33.25 64.79
N VAL A 459 -140.41 33.21 65.48
CA VAL A 459 -140.29 33.70 66.87
C VAL A 459 -140.67 35.18 66.96
N ARG A 460 -140.19 36.02 66.02
CA ARG A 460 -140.55 37.45 65.97
C ARG A 460 -142.06 37.67 65.80
N LYS A 461 -142.72 36.90 64.93
CA LYS A 461 -144.20 36.93 64.77
C LYS A 461 -144.94 36.54 66.05
N VAL A 462 -144.49 35.50 66.77
CA VAL A 462 -145.09 35.09 68.05
C VAL A 462 -144.89 36.16 69.14
N MET A 463 -143.75 36.87 69.10
CA MET A 463 -143.48 37.99 70.01
C MET A 463 -144.38 39.21 69.70
N GLU A 464 -144.60 39.51 68.41
CA GLU A 464 -145.51 40.57 67.96
C GLU A 464 -146.98 40.29 68.35
N THR A 465 -147.46 39.06 68.25
CA THR A 465 -148.82 38.71 68.69
C THR A 465 -149.00 38.81 70.21
N MET A 466 -148.00 38.42 71.00
CA MET A 466 -148.02 38.68 72.46
C MET A 466 -148.04 40.18 72.79
N ILE A 467 -147.27 41.00 72.07
CA ILE A 467 -147.26 42.47 72.28
C ILE A 467 -148.63 43.09 71.91
N GLN A 468 -149.29 42.61 70.86
CA GLN A 468 -150.64 43.05 70.49
C GLN A 468 -151.70 42.68 71.53
N GLN A 469 -151.68 41.43 72.04
CA GLN A 469 -152.58 41.01 73.13
C GLN A 469 -152.36 41.83 74.41
N ARG A 470 -151.11 42.22 74.70
CA ARG A 470 -150.79 43.10 75.85
C ARG A 470 -151.26 44.55 75.65
N LYS A 471 -151.29 45.07 74.42
CA LYS A 471 -151.87 46.38 74.09
C LYS A 471 -153.39 46.39 74.19
N GLN A 472 -154.08 45.33 73.77
CA GLN A 472 -155.55 45.25 73.87
C GLN A 472 -156.02 45.31 75.34
N ARG A 473 -155.35 44.58 76.25
CA ARG A 473 -155.64 44.62 77.71
C ARG A 473 -155.40 45.99 78.38
N LEU A 474 -154.61 46.86 77.76
CA LEU A 474 -154.36 48.23 78.24
C LEU A 474 -155.39 49.25 77.72
N HIS A 475 -156.14 48.94 76.66
CA HIS A 475 -157.04 49.91 76.02
C HIS A 475 -158.43 49.95 76.68
N GLU A 476 -158.92 48.82 77.20
CA GLU A 476 -160.26 48.72 77.81
C GLU A 476 -160.36 49.37 79.21
N ASN A 477 -159.24 49.53 79.93
CA ASN A 477 -159.22 50.06 81.31
C ASN A 477 -159.20 51.61 81.42
N ILE A 478 -159.10 52.36 80.31
CA ILE A 478 -158.77 53.79 80.34
C ILE A 478 -159.94 54.73 79.97
N LEU A 479 -161.05 54.21 79.42
CA LEU A 479 -162.14 55.04 78.86
C LEU A 479 -163.34 55.34 79.79
N HIS A 480 -163.19 55.11 81.11
CA HIS A 480 -164.14 55.59 82.13
C HIS A 480 -163.52 56.68 83.04
N ARG A 481 -163.23 57.89 82.50
CA ARG A 481 -163.41 59.20 83.17
C ARG A 481 -162.97 60.42 82.32
N THR A 482 -163.77 61.50 82.42
CA THR A 482 -163.44 62.93 82.17
C THR A 482 -162.76 63.34 80.84
N LYS A 483 -163.46 63.91 79.85
CA LYS A 483 -163.86 65.34 79.70
C LYS A 483 -162.71 66.38 79.75
N ILE A 484 -162.38 66.99 78.60
CA ILE A 484 -162.23 68.45 78.27
C ILE A 484 -161.43 68.62 76.94
N PRO A 485 -161.60 69.69 76.10
CA PRO A 485 -161.39 69.58 74.64
C PRO A 485 -160.43 70.60 73.95
N ARG A 486 -160.08 70.30 72.68
CA ARG A 486 -159.47 71.16 71.62
C ARG A 486 -157.98 71.54 71.85
N THR A 487 -157.12 71.75 70.83
CA THR A 487 -157.29 72.35 69.48
C THR A 487 -156.53 71.64 68.32
N PRO A 488 -156.82 71.94 67.02
CA PRO A 488 -156.23 71.25 65.86
C PRO A 488 -155.39 72.14 64.90
N SER A 489 -154.46 71.53 64.13
CA SER A 489 -154.06 72.01 62.79
C SER A 489 -153.21 70.98 62.00
N LEU A 490 -153.75 70.60 60.82
CA LEU A 490 -153.13 70.42 59.49
C LEU A 490 -151.68 69.85 59.38
N ASN A 491 -151.44 68.64 58.85
CA ASN A 491 -151.62 68.11 57.48
C ASN A 491 -150.70 68.67 56.37
N VAL A 492 -149.88 67.78 55.79
CA VAL A 492 -149.74 67.40 54.35
C VAL A 492 -148.37 66.67 54.22
N THR A 493 -148.29 65.33 54.24
CA THR A 493 -148.39 64.36 53.11
C THR A 493 -147.54 64.62 51.85
N VAL A 494 -146.99 63.52 51.29
CA VAL A 494 -146.98 63.12 49.85
C VAL A 494 -145.62 62.59 49.34
N LYS A 495 -145.55 61.27 49.09
CA LYS A 495 -144.69 60.57 48.08
C LYS A 495 -143.16 60.84 48.23
N LYS A 496 -142.23 60.45 47.36
CA LYS A 496 -142.24 59.64 46.12
C LYS A 496 -140.96 58.78 46.13
N ILE A 497 -140.91 57.56 45.59
CA ILE A 497 -141.94 56.80 44.84
C ILE A 497 -142.97 56.19 45.79
#